data_AF-A0A534M7U6-F1
#
_entry.id   AF-A0A534M7U6-F1
#
_cell.length_a   1.000
_cell.length_b   1.000
_cell.length_c   1.000
_cell.angle_alpha   90.00
_cell.angle_beta   90.00
_cell.angle_gamma   90.00
#
_symmetry.space_group_name_H-M   'P 1'
#
loop_
_entity.id
_entity.type
_entity.pdbx_description
1 polymer ?
#
loop_
_entity_poly.entity_id
_entity_poly.type
_entity_poly.pdbx_seq_one_letter_code
_entity_poly.pdbx_strand_id
1 'polypeptide(L)'
;MPLRFWKKEKPEKGKEEKTDEKNEKEEKKATPAAREEKVKPAEPEVKKAEAKKAETKKPEAQKPEPKAPPRPPQPGEVEAAVNEAHAAIVETGLTVPQTRTVFAKRVASYPGGEAAFLADFRSTPHRAVTRVLADWLGFHVPEVFEPDTLLADVNLRLSSFKLSMQLKDLTWLDKELSLRKAKLVLGDQEKVVRFKDARDLLKSVNELLVPKKLAFLELETWADDYAFLIVREPRWDKIAKNAFVIVKADQTANGGECGECGAPVGKYWSDCLKCGAVFG
;
A
#
# COMPACT_ATOMS: atom_id res chain seq x y z
N MET A 1 -15.16 -64.17 0.39
CA MET A 1 -14.60 -64.42 1.73
C MET A 1 -14.69 -63.14 2.56
N PRO A 2 -15.28 -63.17 3.77
CA PRO A 2 -15.38 -62.00 4.65
C PRO A 2 -14.41 -62.09 5.84
N LEU A 3 -13.57 -61.07 6.04
CA LEU A 3 -12.86 -60.80 7.30
C LEU A 3 -12.60 -59.29 7.40
N ARG A 4 -12.60 -58.62 8.55
CA ARG A 4 -13.35 -58.65 9.81
C ARG A 4 -12.69 -57.51 10.62
N PHE A 5 -13.50 -56.63 11.23
CA PHE A 5 -13.23 -55.91 12.50
C PHE A 5 -12.03 -54.93 12.60
N TRP A 6 -12.33 -53.64 12.77
CA TRP A 6 -12.24 -53.00 14.09
C TRP A 6 -13.05 -51.70 14.14
N LYS A 7 -14.03 -51.64 15.04
CA LYS A 7 -14.72 -50.43 15.47
C LYS A 7 -13.94 -49.81 16.64
N LYS A 8 -13.83 -48.48 16.58
CA LYS A 8 -13.90 -47.47 17.67
C LYS A 8 -13.33 -47.84 19.05
N GLU A 9 -12.51 -46.93 19.58
CA GLU A 9 -12.78 -46.33 20.91
C GLU A 9 -12.00 -45.03 21.14
N LYS A 10 -12.69 -44.09 21.80
CA LYS A 10 -12.23 -42.82 22.37
C LYS A 10 -13.12 -42.65 23.63
N PRO A 11 -12.74 -41.79 24.57
CA PRO A 11 -11.76 -41.94 25.66
C PRO A 11 -12.46 -42.22 27.02
N GLU A 12 -11.70 -42.59 28.06
CA GLU A 12 -12.21 -42.55 29.46
C GLU A 12 -11.30 -41.77 30.42
N LYS A 13 -11.98 -41.10 31.35
CA LYS A 13 -11.49 -40.33 32.50
C LYS A 13 -11.21 -41.25 33.70
N GLY A 14 -10.24 -40.86 34.54
CA GLY A 14 -10.48 -40.68 35.98
C GLY A 14 -9.65 -41.55 36.95
N LYS A 15 -8.95 -40.87 37.89
CA LYS A 15 -9.08 -40.93 39.38
C LYS A 15 -7.80 -40.42 40.08
N GLU A 16 -7.90 -39.40 40.94
CA GLU A 16 -7.88 -39.42 42.44
C GLU A 16 -6.48 -39.84 42.97
N GLU A 17 -5.80 -39.22 43.96
CA GLU A 17 -6.14 -38.30 45.06
C GLU A 17 -4.83 -37.89 45.82
N LYS A 18 -4.95 -36.93 46.76
CA LYS A 18 -4.09 -36.61 47.94
C LYS A 18 -2.99 -35.53 47.89
N THR A 19 -3.39 -34.36 48.39
CA THR A 19 -2.86 -33.59 49.55
C THR A 19 -1.55 -34.02 50.20
N ASP A 20 -0.67 -33.04 50.45
CA ASP A 20 -0.27 -32.67 51.83
C ASP A 20 0.18 -31.19 51.92
N GLU A 21 -0.27 -30.53 52.99
CA GLU A 21 0.02 -29.16 53.42
C GLU A 21 1.41 -29.01 54.04
N LYS A 22 2.03 -27.81 53.99
CA LYS A 22 2.24 -26.93 55.16
C LYS A 22 3.21 -25.75 54.95
N ASN A 23 2.75 -24.60 55.47
CA ASN A 23 3.47 -23.52 56.17
C ASN A 23 4.50 -22.67 55.40
N GLU A 24 4.61 -21.36 55.59
CA GLU A 24 3.97 -20.39 56.49
C GLU A 24 4.37 -18.97 56.02
N LYS A 25 3.45 -18.00 56.23
CA LYS A 25 3.65 -16.59 56.65
C LYS A 25 4.59 -15.66 55.84
N GLU A 26 4.36 -14.38 55.68
CA GLU A 26 3.54 -13.36 56.36
C GLU A 26 3.37 -12.20 55.34
N GLU A 27 2.16 -11.68 55.12
CA GLU A 27 1.72 -10.34 55.58
C GLU A 27 2.57 -9.16 55.07
N LYS A 28 2.05 -8.04 54.56
CA LYS A 28 0.69 -7.49 54.44
C LYS A 28 0.81 -6.26 53.51
N LYS A 29 -0.25 -6.04 52.71
CA LYS A 29 -1.00 -4.79 52.45
C LYS A 29 -0.37 -3.45 52.91
N ALA A 30 -0.62 -2.29 52.31
CA ALA A 30 -1.33 -1.81 51.12
C ALA A 30 -1.31 -0.26 51.23
N THR A 31 -0.90 0.43 50.16
CA THR A 31 -1.40 1.75 49.65
C THR A 31 -1.65 2.93 50.67
N PRO A 32 -2.16 4.10 50.24
CA PRO A 32 -1.38 5.29 49.86
C PRO A 32 -1.70 6.53 50.73
N ALA A 33 -0.85 7.57 50.77
CA ALA A 33 -1.29 8.90 51.22
C ALA A 33 -0.36 10.03 50.78
N ALA A 34 -1.00 11.13 50.40
CA ALA A 34 -0.45 12.42 50.05
C ALA A 34 0.30 13.10 51.22
N ARG A 35 1.17 14.07 50.89
CA ARG A 35 1.50 15.17 51.80
C ARG A 35 1.87 16.44 51.04
N GLU A 36 0.90 17.35 50.95
CA GLU A 36 1.18 18.78 51.00
C GLU A 36 1.52 19.15 52.45
N GLU A 37 2.52 20.01 52.67
CA GLU A 37 2.57 20.86 53.86
C GLU A 37 3.28 22.19 53.53
N LYS A 38 2.56 23.29 53.71
CA LYS A 38 3.04 24.68 53.73
C LYS A 38 3.74 24.98 55.06
N VAL A 39 4.61 26.00 55.09
CA VAL A 39 4.54 27.20 55.97
C VAL A 39 5.81 28.10 55.79
N LYS A 40 5.56 29.38 55.48
CA LYS A 40 6.45 30.60 55.49
C LYS A 40 6.76 31.05 56.95
N PRO A 41 7.54 32.12 57.31
CA PRO A 41 7.98 33.34 56.58
C PRO A 41 9.47 33.78 56.83
N ALA A 42 10.09 34.70 56.07
CA ALA A 42 10.06 36.15 56.30
C ALA A 42 10.68 36.96 55.12
N GLU A 43 10.00 38.05 54.74
CA GLU A 43 10.48 39.25 54.02
C GLU A 43 10.92 40.32 55.07
N PRO A 44 11.39 41.55 54.75
CA PRO A 44 11.63 42.20 53.43
C PRO A 44 12.97 42.99 53.33
N GLU A 45 13.35 43.44 52.13
CA GLU A 45 13.57 44.88 51.88
C GLU A 45 13.61 45.23 50.38
N VAL A 46 13.03 46.39 50.08
CA VAL A 46 12.51 46.84 48.78
C VAL A 46 13.27 48.09 48.35
N LYS A 47 13.78 48.15 47.10
CA LYS A 47 13.82 49.37 46.25
C LYS A 47 13.78 48.93 44.76
N LYS A 48 12.69 49.16 44.01
CA LYS A 48 12.44 50.29 43.06
C LYS A 48 13.62 50.51 42.08
N ALA A 49 13.49 50.61 40.76
CA ALA A 49 12.33 50.79 39.87
C ALA A 49 12.76 50.53 38.39
N GLU A 50 11.78 50.58 37.49
CA GLU A 50 11.86 50.87 36.03
C GLU A 50 12.15 49.75 35.02
N ALA A 51 11.04 49.11 34.63
CA ALA A 51 10.55 48.97 33.24
C ALA A 51 11.54 49.17 32.07
N LYS A 52 11.86 48.08 31.37
CA LYS A 52 11.94 48.05 29.90
C LYS A 52 11.25 46.79 29.37
N LYS A 53 10.19 47.04 28.57
CA LYS A 53 9.48 46.07 27.73
C LYS A 53 10.49 45.29 26.88
N ALA A 54 10.58 43.98 27.11
CA ALA A 54 11.13 43.06 26.13
C ALA A 54 10.03 42.76 25.11
N GLU A 55 10.24 43.13 23.84
CA GLU A 55 9.40 42.71 22.73
C GLU A 55 9.45 41.20 22.57
N THR A 56 8.36 40.55 22.94
CA THR A 56 8.07 39.16 22.59
C THR A 56 7.90 39.08 21.08
N LYS A 57 8.93 38.62 20.36
CA LYS A 57 8.81 38.24 18.94
C LYS A 57 7.81 37.09 18.83
N LYS A 58 6.62 37.42 18.33
CA LYS A 58 5.62 36.47 17.84
C LYS A 58 6.23 35.75 16.63
N PRO A 59 6.21 34.41 16.53
CA PRO A 59 6.59 33.74 15.30
C PRO A 59 5.57 34.12 14.23
N GLU A 60 6.00 34.84 13.21
CA GLU A 60 5.20 35.02 12.00
C GLU A 60 5.00 33.66 11.35
N ALA A 61 3.74 33.24 11.26
CA ALA A 61 3.34 32.14 10.41
C ALA A 61 3.73 32.49 8.97
N GLN A 62 4.70 31.75 8.41
CA GLN A 62 5.00 31.81 6.99
C GLN A 62 3.74 31.43 6.20
N LYS A 63 3.18 32.43 5.52
CA LYS A 63 2.23 32.23 4.43
C LYS A 63 2.92 31.33 3.40
N PRO A 64 2.29 30.25 2.91
CA PRO A 64 2.87 29.49 1.82
C PRO A 64 3.01 30.41 0.60
N GLU A 65 4.23 30.53 0.08
CA GLU A 65 4.47 31.25 -1.17
C GLU A 65 3.61 30.63 -2.28
N PRO A 66 2.92 31.44 -3.10
CA PRO A 66 2.23 30.93 -4.26
C PRO A 66 3.26 30.28 -5.19
N LYS A 67 3.11 28.97 -5.44
CA LYS A 67 3.88 28.27 -6.48
C LYS A 67 3.77 29.08 -7.77
N ALA A 68 4.92 29.51 -8.29
CA ALA A 68 4.98 30.19 -9.58
C ALA A 68 4.21 29.36 -10.62
N PRO A 69 3.40 29.99 -11.49
CA PRO A 69 2.62 29.28 -12.48
C PRO A 69 3.55 28.42 -13.35
N PRO A 70 3.14 27.19 -13.70
CA PRO A 70 3.97 26.28 -14.47
C PRO A 70 4.40 26.94 -15.78
N ARG A 71 5.70 26.89 -16.06
CA ARG A 71 6.28 27.46 -17.28
C ARG A 71 5.58 26.87 -18.51
N PRO A 72 5.13 27.69 -19.48
CA PRO A 72 4.49 27.18 -20.68
C PRO A 72 5.42 26.23 -21.47
N PRO A 73 4.87 25.20 -22.14
CA PRO A 73 5.64 24.27 -22.96
C PRO A 73 6.32 25.00 -24.13
N GLN A 74 7.61 24.75 -24.34
CA GLN A 74 8.31 25.11 -25.57
C GLN A 74 8.00 24.08 -26.67
N PRO A 75 8.12 24.46 -27.96
CA PRO A 75 7.93 23.53 -29.07
C PRO A 75 8.83 22.28 -28.92
N GLY A 76 8.23 21.10 -29.07
CA GLY A 76 8.94 19.81 -29.02
C GLY A 76 9.19 19.23 -27.62
N GLU A 77 8.96 19.97 -26.54
CA GLU A 77 9.20 19.46 -25.18
C GLU A 77 8.24 18.34 -24.78
N VAL A 78 6.97 18.45 -25.19
CA VAL A 78 5.97 17.40 -24.97
C VAL A 78 6.42 16.13 -25.68
N GLU A 79 6.84 16.23 -26.94
CA GLU A 79 7.28 15.07 -27.72
C GLU A 79 8.53 14.41 -27.12
N ALA A 80 9.48 15.21 -26.64
CA ALA A 80 10.66 14.70 -25.94
C ALA A 80 10.28 13.93 -24.66
N ALA A 81 9.41 14.50 -23.82
CA ALA A 81 8.91 13.85 -22.61
C ALA A 81 8.14 12.55 -22.92
N VAL A 82 7.31 12.54 -23.97
CA VAL A 82 6.60 11.35 -24.44
C VAL A 82 7.58 10.26 -24.87
N ASN A 83 8.64 10.63 -25.61
CA ASN A 83 9.66 9.67 -26.06
C ASN A 83 10.45 9.10 -24.89
N GLU A 84 10.88 9.94 -23.95
CA GLU A 84 11.61 9.53 -22.74
C GLU A 84 10.76 8.58 -21.88
N ALA A 85 9.53 8.99 -21.57
CA ALA A 85 8.61 8.18 -20.76
C ALA A 85 8.29 6.83 -21.44
N HIS A 86 8.03 6.83 -22.75
CA HIS A 86 7.71 5.61 -23.47
C HIS A 86 8.91 4.65 -23.53
N ALA A 87 10.10 5.17 -23.84
CA ALA A 87 11.33 4.38 -23.85
C ALA A 87 11.58 3.72 -22.48
N ALA A 88 11.42 4.48 -21.39
CA ALA A 88 11.58 3.96 -20.04
C ALA A 88 10.60 2.81 -19.73
N ILE A 89 9.31 2.93 -20.11
CA ILE A 89 8.34 1.85 -19.89
C ILE A 89 8.65 0.64 -20.78
N VAL A 90 9.12 0.84 -22.02
CA VAL A 90 9.55 -0.25 -22.90
C VAL A 90 10.72 -1.03 -22.30
N GLU A 91 11.70 -0.36 -21.70
CA GLU A 91 12.84 -1.00 -21.07
C GLU A 91 12.42 -1.95 -19.94
N THR A 92 11.40 -1.58 -19.16
CA THR A 92 10.82 -2.45 -18.12
C THR A 92 10.09 -3.67 -18.67
N GLY A 93 9.71 -3.67 -19.95
CA GLY A 93 8.93 -4.73 -20.57
C GLY A 93 7.42 -4.65 -20.30
N LEU A 94 6.94 -3.55 -19.70
CA LEU A 94 5.50 -3.31 -19.49
C LEU A 94 4.77 -2.95 -20.79
N THR A 95 5.52 -2.51 -21.82
CA THR A 95 5.00 -2.31 -23.18
C THR A 95 6.08 -2.58 -24.23
N VAL A 96 5.74 -2.41 -25.51
CA VAL A 96 6.64 -2.66 -26.67
C VAL A 96 6.86 -1.39 -27.50
N PRO A 97 7.99 -1.24 -28.22
CA PRO A 97 8.31 -0.01 -28.96
C PRO A 97 7.21 0.47 -29.93
N GLN A 98 6.47 -0.46 -30.53
CA GLN A 98 5.43 -0.18 -31.52
C GLN A 98 4.23 0.60 -30.93
N THR A 99 4.09 0.66 -29.61
CA THR A 99 2.97 1.34 -28.96
C THR A 99 3.19 2.84 -28.75
N ARG A 100 4.31 3.42 -29.21
CA ARG A 100 4.66 4.84 -29.00
C ARG A 100 3.52 5.79 -29.40
N THR A 101 2.94 5.59 -30.58
CA THR A 101 1.83 6.45 -31.06
C THR A 101 0.57 6.30 -30.21
N VAL A 102 0.32 5.10 -29.66
CA VAL A 102 -0.81 4.89 -28.74
C VAL A 102 -0.53 5.59 -27.42
N PHE A 103 0.70 5.48 -26.89
CA PHE A 103 1.12 6.16 -25.67
C PHE A 103 0.99 7.69 -25.81
N ALA A 104 1.42 8.27 -26.92
CA ALA A 104 1.26 9.70 -27.20
C ALA A 104 -0.22 10.13 -27.17
N LYS A 105 -1.14 9.34 -27.75
CA LYS A 105 -2.59 9.60 -27.68
C LYS A 105 -3.13 9.54 -26.24
N ARG A 106 -2.57 8.66 -25.41
CA ARG A 106 -2.94 8.56 -23.98
C ARG A 106 -2.43 9.76 -23.19
N VAL A 107 -1.23 10.25 -23.49
CA VAL A 107 -0.72 11.52 -22.96
C VAL A 107 -1.58 12.71 -23.41
N ALA A 108 -2.05 12.73 -24.65
CA ALA A 108 -2.98 13.77 -25.10
C ALA A 108 -4.34 13.75 -24.37
N SER A 109 -4.75 12.58 -23.88
CA SER A 109 -5.95 12.39 -23.06
C SER A 109 -5.69 12.57 -21.56
N TYR A 110 -4.47 12.96 -21.17
CA TYR A 110 -4.12 13.21 -19.77
C TYR A 110 -5.05 14.30 -19.21
N PRO A 111 -5.48 14.22 -17.94
CA PRO A 111 -6.31 15.25 -17.33
C PRO A 111 -5.61 16.61 -17.37
N GLY A 112 -6.20 17.59 -18.08
CA GLY A 112 -5.57 18.88 -18.37
C GLY A 112 -4.72 18.93 -19.64
N GLY A 113 -4.71 17.85 -20.42
CA GLY A 113 -4.03 17.72 -21.72
C GLY A 113 -2.52 17.54 -21.61
N GLU A 114 -1.85 17.64 -22.77
CA GLU A 114 -0.40 17.44 -22.89
C GLU A 114 0.43 18.42 -22.05
N ALA A 115 -0.05 19.65 -21.89
CA ALA A 115 0.62 20.66 -21.07
C ALA A 115 0.62 20.28 -19.59
N ALA A 116 -0.48 19.71 -19.08
CA ALA A 116 -0.56 19.21 -17.70
C ALA A 116 0.34 17.99 -17.51
N PHE A 117 0.34 17.06 -18.48
CA PHE A 117 1.29 15.94 -18.46
C PHE A 117 2.74 16.43 -18.39
N LEU A 118 3.14 17.39 -19.22
CA LEU A 118 4.52 17.90 -19.21
C LEU A 118 4.88 18.58 -17.89
N ALA A 119 3.95 19.34 -17.29
CA ALA A 119 4.17 19.97 -15.99
C ALA A 119 4.35 18.93 -14.87
N ASP A 120 3.52 17.89 -14.86
CA ASP A 120 3.61 16.79 -13.90
C ASP A 120 4.83 15.92 -14.16
N PHE A 121 5.21 15.70 -15.43
CA PHE A 121 6.40 14.95 -15.80
C PHE A 121 7.69 15.62 -15.32
N ARG A 122 7.75 16.96 -15.41
CA ARG A 122 8.90 17.74 -14.91
C ARG A 122 9.06 17.70 -13.39
N SER A 123 7.95 17.68 -12.67
CA SER A 123 7.94 17.81 -11.21
C SER A 123 7.92 16.45 -10.51
N THR A 124 7.13 15.52 -11.04
CA THR A 124 6.92 14.16 -10.52
C THR A 124 6.79 13.15 -11.67
N PRO A 125 7.88 12.84 -12.39
CA PRO A 125 7.86 12.00 -13.59
C PRO A 125 7.23 10.63 -13.34
N HIS A 126 7.56 10.00 -12.21
CA HIS A 126 7.00 8.71 -11.83
C HIS A 126 5.47 8.73 -11.72
N ARG A 127 4.90 9.82 -11.20
CA ARG A 127 3.46 9.96 -11.02
C ARG A 127 2.75 10.17 -12.35
N ALA A 128 3.29 11.05 -13.19
CA ALA A 128 2.75 11.33 -14.51
C ALA A 128 2.70 10.07 -15.37
N VAL A 129 3.81 9.31 -15.40
CA VAL A 129 3.94 8.12 -16.23
C VAL A 129 3.13 6.95 -15.68
N THR A 130 3.15 6.70 -14.37
CA THR A 130 2.33 5.64 -13.75
C THR A 130 0.84 5.85 -14.00
N ARG A 131 0.35 7.11 -13.93
CA ARG A 131 -1.04 7.43 -14.25
C ARG A 131 -1.41 7.10 -15.69
N VAL A 132 -0.59 7.54 -16.65
CA VAL A 132 -0.82 7.23 -18.08
C VAL A 132 -0.84 5.72 -18.30
N LEU A 133 0.03 4.99 -17.62
CA LEU A 133 0.09 3.53 -17.73
C LEU A 133 -1.17 2.87 -17.15
N ALA A 134 -1.63 3.30 -15.97
CA ALA A 134 -2.84 2.80 -15.32
C ALA A 134 -4.08 3.03 -16.19
N ASP A 135 -4.23 4.25 -16.74
CA ASP A 135 -5.39 4.62 -17.56
C ASP A 135 -5.36 3.95 -18.94
N TRP A 136 -4.18 3.54 -19.41
CA TRP A 136 -4.03 2.91 -20.72
C TRP A 136 -4.14 1.39 -20.69
N LEU A 137 -3.27 0.73 -19.93
CA LEU A 137 -3.13 -0.73 -19.92
C LEU A 137 -3.72 -1.35 -18.66
N GLY A 138 -3.89 -0.56 -17.61
CA GLY A 138 -4.42 -1.01 -16.35
C GLY A 138 -5.95 -1.01 -16.29
N PHE A 139 -6.45 -1.19 -15.08
CA PHE A 139 -7.83 -0.92 -14.67
C PHE A 139 -7.82 -0.49 -13.21
N HIS A 140 -8.83 0.29 -12.82
CA HIS A 140 -8.96 0.85 -11.47
C HIS A 140 -10.00 0.07 -10.68
N VAL A 141 -9.77 -0.08 -9.39
CA VAL A 141 -10.67 -0.75 -8.45
C VAL A 141 -10.84 0.19 -7.26
N PRO A 142 -12.08 0.60 -6.94
CA PRO A 142 -12.31 1.42 -5.76
C PRO A 142 -11.96 0.64 -4.48
N GLU A 143 -11.68 1.37 -3.40
CA GLU A 143 -11.42 0.77 -2.07
C GLU A 143 -12.55 -0.20 -1.66
N VAL A 144 -13.79 0.26 -1.83
CA VAL A 144 -15.00 -0.54 -1.69
C VAL A 144 -15.38 -1.10 -3.06
N PHE A 145 -15.31 -2.42 -3.21
CA PHE A 145 -15.53 -3.08 -4.49
C PHE A 145 -16.46 -4.30 -4.39
N GLU A 146 -17.11 -4.59 -5.51
CA GLU A 146 -17.84 -5.83 -5.73
C GLU A 146 -16.92 -6.87 -6.42
N PRO A 147 -16.77 -8.09 -5.86
CA PRO A 147 -15.84 -9.08 -6.39
C PRO A 147 -16.12 -9.48 -7.83
N ASP A 148 -17.38 -9.54 -8.23
CA ASP A 148 -17.78 -9.93 -9.59
C ASP A 148 -17.38 -8.87 -10.62
N THR A 149 -17.48 -7.58 -10.28
CA THR A 149 -17.01 -6.48 -11.13
C THR A 149 -15.50 -6.55 -11.32
N LEU A 150 -14.75 -6.72 -10.23
CA LEU A 150 -13.29 -6.91 -10.28
C LEU A 150 -12.91 -8.12 -11.13
N LEU A 151 -13.61 -9.24 -10.97
CA LEU A 151 -13.34 -10.44 -11.75
C LEU A 151 -13.66 -10.26 -13.24
N ALA A 152 -14.67 -9.46 -13.58
CA ALA A 152 -14.99 -9.12 -14.96
C ALA A 152 -13.84 -8.33 -15.61
N ASP A 153 -13.27 -7.34 -14.92
CA ASP A 153 -12.11 -6.58 -15.40
C ASP A 153 -10.86 -7.47 -15.53
N VAL A 154 -10.61 -8.33 -14.53
CA VAL A 154 -9.55 -9.35 -14.59
C VAL A 154 -9.72 -10.26 -15.81
N ASN A 155 -10.93 -10.74 -16.07
CA ASN A 155 -11.23 -11.63 -17.19
C ASN A 155 -11.12 -10.94 -18.54
N LEU A 156 -11.49 -9.66 -18.63
CA LEU A 156 -11.28 -8.86 -19.83
C LEU A 156 -9.79 -8.86 -20.21
N ARG A 157 -8.90 -8.72 -19.22
CA ARG A 157 -7.44 -8.75 -19.42
C ARG A 157 -6.92 -10.16 -19.72
N LEU A 158 -7.38 -11.17 -18.98
CA LEU A 158 -6.99 -12.58 -19.18
C LEU A 158 -7.46 -13.17 -20.52
N SER A 159 -8.54 -12.64 -21.11
CA SER A 159 -9.07 -13.09 -22.39
C SER A 159 -8.04 -13.04 -23.52
N SER A 160 -7.11 -12.06 -23.47
CA SER A 160 -5.99 -11.92 -24.40
C SER A 160 -5.04 -13.13 -24.38
N PHE A 161 -5.07 -13.90 -23.28
CA PHE A 161 -4.27 -15.11 -23.06
C PHE A 161 -5.11 -16.38 -23.13
N LYS A 162 -6.39 -16.29 -23.55
CA LYS A 162 -7.37 -17.39 -23.56
C LYS A 162 -7.58 -18.01 -22.17
N LEU A 163 -7.47 -17.20 -21.12
CA LEU A 163 -7.70 -17.59 -19.74
C LEU A 163 -8.97 -16.92 -19.22
N SER A 164 -9.62 -17.58 -18.26
CA SER A 164 -10.79 -17.06 -17.56
C SER A 164 -10.80 -17.58 -16.12
N MET A 165 -11.06 -16.68 -15.19
CA MET A 165 -11.17 -16.92 -13.76
C MET A 165 -12.64 -16.91 -13.36
N GLN A 166 -13.04 -17.86 -12.53
CA GLN A 166 -14.38 -17.89 -11.94
C GLN A 166 -14.27 -17.73 -10.43
N LEU A 167 -15.22 -17.01 -9.86
CA LEU A 167 -15.43 -16.91 -8.41
C LEU A 167 -16.71 -17.68 -8.08
N LYS A 168 -16.59 -18.68 -7.20
CA LYS A 168 -17.71 -19.51 -6.74
C LYS A 168 -17.83 -19.43 -5.23
N ASP A 169 -19.00 -19.76 -4.70
CA ASP A 169 -19.24 -19.92 -3.26
C ASP A 169 -18.83 -18.67 -2.44
N LEU A 170 -19.07 -17.48 -2.99
CA LEU A 170 -18.76 -16.22 -2.32
C LEU A 170 -19.64 -16.06 -1.07
N THR A 171 -18.98 -15.98 0.07
CA THR A 171 -19.61 -15.88 1.39
C THR A 171 -18.90 -14.85 2.25
N TRP A 172 -19.64 -14.21 3.13
CA TRP A 172 -19.07 -13.34 4.17
C TRP A 172 -18.57 -14.18 5.33
N LEU A 173 -17.31 -13.99 5.72
CA LEU A 173 -16.78 -14.54 6.97
C LEU A 173 -16.97 -13.55 8.12
N ASP A 174 -16.70 -12.28 7.85
CA ASP A 174 -16.89 -11.18 8.78
C ASP A 174 -17.27 -9.93 7.98
N LYS A 175 -18.44 -9.35 8.26
CA LYS A 175 -18.90 -8.15 7.55
C LYS A 175 -18.26 -6.87 8.08
N GLU A 176 -17.89 -6.83 9.36
CA GLU A 176 -17.30 -5.64 9.99
C GLU A 176 -15.85 -5.44 9.52
N LEU A 177 -15.13 -6.54 9.31
CA LEU A 177 -13.76 -6.52 8.79
C LEU A 177 -13.68 -6.62 7.26
N SER A 178 -14.81 -6.52 6.56
CA SER A 178 -14.91 -6.73 5.12
C SER A 178 -14.34 -8.08 4.62
N LEU A 179 -14.23 -9.10 5.47
CA LEU A 179 -13.58 -10.36 5.18
C LEU A 179 -14.53 -11.34 4.49
N ARG A 180 -14.16 -11.73 3.27
CA ARG A 180 -14.91 -12.64 2.40
C ARG A 180 -14.15 -13.94 2.18
N LYS A 181 -14.89 -15.02 1.87
CA LYS A 181 -14.35 -16.30 1.43
C LYS A 181 -15.01 -16.70 0.12
N ALA A 182 -14.21 -17.20 -0.79
CA ALA A 182 -14.70 -17.72 -2.07
C ALA A 182 -13.81 -18.84 -2.58
N LYS A 183 -14.21 -19.43 -3.70
CA LYS A 183 -13.44 -20.41 -4.46
C LYS A 183 -13.08 -19.82 -5.82
N LEU A 184 -11.80 -19.58 -6.05
CA LEU A 184 -11.28 -19.22 -7.36
C LEU A 184 -11.07 -20.48 -8.21
N VAL A 185 -11.47 -20.42 -9.47
CA VAL A 185 -11.31 -21.52 -10.43
C VAL A 185 -10.68 -20.99 -11.72
N LEU A 186 -9.58 -21.62 -12.14
CA LEU A 186 -8.87 -21.34 -13.39
C LEU A 186 -8.64 -22.66 -14.13
N GLY A 187 -9.48 -22.98 -15.11
CA GLY A 187 -9.47 -24.29 -15.76
C GLY A 187 -9.71 -25.40 -14.74
N ASP A 188 -8.77 -26.33 -14.64
CA ASP A 188 -8.83 -27.45 -13.67
C ASP A 188 -8.26 -27.10 -12.28
N GLN A 189 -7.70 -25.89 -12.12
CA GLN A 189 -7.16 -25.43 -10.85
C GLN A 189 -8.24 -24.77 -10.02
N GLU A 190 -8.37 -25.18 -8.77
CA GLU A 190 -9.28 -24.59 -7.81
C GLU A 190 -8.54 -24.18 -6.54
N LYS A 191 -8.88 -23.01 -5.99
CA LYS A 191 -8.32 -22.51 -4.74
C LYS A 191 -9.38 -21.82 -3.90
N VAL A 192 -9.48 -22.23 -2.64
CA VAL A 192 -10.28 -21.49 -1.65
C VAL A 192 -9.46 -20.30 -1.16
N VAL A 193 -10.05 -19.12 -1.22
CA VAL A 193 -9.40 -17.85 -0.89
C VAL A 193 -10.17 -17.12 0.20
N ARG A 194 -9.44 -16.32 0.96
CA ARG A 194 -9.99 -15.36 1.92
C ARG A 194 -9.39 -14.02 1.60
N PHE A 195 -10.22 -12.99 1.50
CA PHE A 195 -9.77 -11.67 1.07
C PHE A 195 -10.60 -10.59 1.74
N LYS A 196 -9.95 -9.50 2.13
CA LYS A 196 -10.61 -8.31 2.68
C LYS A 196 -10.75 -7.20 1.64
N ASP A 197 -9.77 -7.09 0.75
CA ASP A 197 -9.63 -6.03 -0.24
C ASP A 197 -9.30 -6.59 -1.64
N ALA A 198 -9.17 -5.69 -2.63
CA ALA A 198 -8.85 -6.07 -4.00
C ALA A 198 -7.45 -6.69 -4.12
N ARG A 199 -6.47 -6.21 -3.33
CA ARG A 199 -5.09 -6.70 -3.34
C ARG A 199 -5.04 -8.17 -2.88
N ASP A 200 -5.71 -8.53 -1.80
CA ASP A 200 -5.78 -9.90 -1.31
C ASP A 200 -6.37 -10.86 -2.35
N LEU A 201 -7.43 -10.42 -3.04
CA LEU A 201 -8.04 -11.22 -4.10
C LEU A 201 -7.10 -11.38 -5.30
N LEU A 202 -6.46 -10.30 -5.74
CA LEU A 202 -5.52 -10.33 -6.88
C LEU A 202 -4.25 -11.11 -6.57
N LYS A 203 -3.77 -11.10 -5.31
CA LYS A 203 -2.69 -11.97 -4.86
C LYS A 203 -3.05 -13.44 -5.07
N SER A 204 -4.27 -13.82 -4.71
CA SER A 204 -4.76 -15.19 -4.91
C SER A 204 -4.93 -15.56 -6.39
N VAL A 205 -5.36 -14.61 -7.22
CA VAL A 205 -5.40 -14.76 -8.68
C VAL A 205 -3.99 -14.96 -9.23
N ASN A 206 -3.01 -14.17 -8.79
CA ASN A 206 -1.62 -14.26 -9.23
C ASN A 206 -0.99 -15.61 -8.92
N GLU A 207 -1.25 -16.20 -7.75
CA GLU A 207 -0.76 -17.53 -7.40
C GLU A 207 -1.23 -18.61 -8.38
N LEU A 208 -2.46 -18.50 -8.90
CA LEU A 208 -2.98 -19.40 -9.94
C LEU A 208 -2.36 -19.12 -11.32
N LEU A 209 -1.91 -17.89 -11.58
CA LEU A 209 -1.29 -17.47 -12.84
C LEU A 209 0.21 -17.74 -12.94
N VAL A 210 0.90 -18.04 -11.82
CA VAL A 210 2.35 -18.34 -11.79
C VAL A 210 2.78 -19.35 -12.86
N PRO A 211 2.11 -20.51 -13.04
CA PRO A 211 2.51 -21.49 -14.06
C PRO A 211 2.40 -20.97 -15.51
N LYS A 212 1.59 -19.92 -15.72
CA LYS A 212 1.41 -19.26 -17.03
C LYS A 212 2.39 -18.10 -17.24
N LYS A 213 3.23 -17.81 -16.24
CA LYS A 213 4.15 -16.66 -16.20
C LYS A 213 3.41 -15.33 -16.43
N LEU A 214 2.20 -15.21 -15.91
CA LEU A 214 1.40 -14.00 -15.93
C LEU A 214 1.27 -13.46 -14.51
N ALA A 215 1.22 -12.14 -14.36
CA ALA A 215 0.95 -11.49 -13.09
C ALA A 215 0.18 -10.18 -13.31
N PHE A 216 -0.76 -9.90 -12.44
CA PHE A 216 -1.28 -8.56 -12.20
C PHE A 216 -0.34 -7.83 -11.26
N LEU A 217 0.20 -6.72 -11.73
CA LEU A 217 1.04 -5.80 -10.98
C LEU A 217 0.16 -4.67 -10.45
N GLU A 218 0.27 -4.36 -9.17
CA GLU A 218 -0.41 -3.21 -8.58
C GLU A 218 0.42 -1.94 -8.84
N LEU A 219 -0.19 -0.90 -9.37
CA LEU A 219 0.41 0.41 -9.61
C LEU A 219 0.06 1.36 -8.48
N GLU A 220 0.96 2.28 -8.13
CA GLU A 220 0.66 3.35 -7.18
C GLU A 220 -0.37 4.33 -7.76
N THR A 221 -1.39 4.66 -6.98
CA THR A 221 -2.46 5.61 -7.35
C THR A 221 -2.41 6.89 -6.53
N TRP A 222 -1.66 6.91 -5.41
CA TRP A 222 -1.64 8.02 -4.44
C TRP A 222 -3.04 8.37 -3.90
N ALA A 223 -3.91 7.38 -3.86
CA ALA A 223 -5.26 7.43 -3.32
C ALA A 223 -5.60 6.08 -2.65
N ASP A 224 -6.80 5.97 -2.09
CA ASP A 224 -7.27 4.76 -1.39
C ASP A 224 -7.76 3.66 -2.38
N ASP A 225 -7.80 3.96 -3.67
CA ASP A 225 -8.12 3.02 -4.74
C ASP A 225 -6.90 2.18 -5.16
N TYR A 226 -7.15 1.20 -6.03
CA TYR A 226 -6.14 0.31 -6.58
C TYR A 226 -6.10 0.42 -8.09
N ALA A 227 -4.91 0.31 -8.66
CA ALA A 227 -4.74 0.16 -10.11
C ALA A 227 -3.94 -1.12 -10.39
N PHE A 228 -4.40 -1.93 -11.34
CA PHE A 228 -3.71 -3.18 -11.69
C PHE A 228 -3.41 -3.28 -13.18
N LEU A 229 -2.26 -3.86 -13.52
CA LEU A 229 -1.80 -4.10 -14.88
C LEU A 229 -1.40 -5.57 -15.06
N ILE A 230 -1.94 -6.24 -16.08
CA ILE A 230 -1.46 -7.59 -16.43
C ILE A 230 -0.14 -7.53 -17.21
N VAL A 231 0.82 -8.36 -16.82
CA VAL A 231 2.13 -8.46 -17.47
C VAL A 231 2.48 -9.93 -17.67
N ARG A 232 3.05 -10.22 -18.85
CA ARG A 232 3.65 -11.52 -19.16
C ARG A 232 5.15 -11.48 -18.88
N GLU A 233 5.63 -12.46 -18.13
CA GLU A 233 7.02 -12.60 -17.72
C GLU A 233 7.59 -11.30 -17.12
N PRO A 234 7.03 -10.84 -15.98
CA PRO A 234 7.42 -9.55 -15.37
C PRO A 234 8.93 -9.52 -15.08
N ARG A 235 9.61 -8.52 -15.67
CA ARG A 235 11.06 -8.31 -15.53
C ARG A 235 11.36 -7.49 -14.28
N TRP A 236 11.23 -8.12 -13.12
CA TRP A 236 11.35 -7.45 -11.82
C TRP A 236 12.66 -6.68 -11.63
N ASP A 237 13.77 -7.19 -12.17
CA ASP A 237 15.08 -6.54 -12.12
C ASP A 237 15.11 -5.19 -12.85
N LYS A 238 14.31 -5.04 -13.91
CA LYS A 238 14.18 -3.79 -14.68
C LYS A 238 13.11 -2.88 -14.11
N ILE A 239 11.97 -3.45 -13.71
CA ILE A 239 10.87 -2.72 -13.08
C ILE A 239 11.37 -2.03 -11.80
N ALA A 240 12.08 -2.74 -10.93
CA ALA A 240 12.57 -2.21 -9.66
C ALA A 240 13.68 -1.13 -9.80
N LYS A 241 14.32 -1.02 -10.96
CA LYS A 241 15.35 0.01 -11.24
C LYS A 241 14.78 1.22 -11.98
N ASN A 242 13.54 1.15 -12.41
CA ASN A 242 12.93 2.19 -13.23
C ASN A 242 12.46 3.36 -12.35
N ALA A 243 12.78 4.58 -12.76
CA ALA A 243 12.41 5.79 -12.03
C ALA A 243 11.05 6.40 -12.44
N PHE A 244 10.37 5.80 -13.42
CA PHE A 244 9.16 6.36 -14.05
C PHE A 244 7.88 5.58 -13.72
N VAL A 245 7.96 4.33 -13.25
CA VAL A 245 6.78 3.53 -12.91
C VAL A 245 6.91 2.99 -11.50
N ILE A 246 5.90 3.23 -10.67
CA ILE A 246 5.85 2.69 -9.31
C ILE A 246 4.91 1.49 -9.28
N VAL A 247 5.48 0.31 -9.01
CA VAL A 247 4.75 -0.96 -8.86
C VAL A 247 4.83 -1.40 -7.39
N LYS A 248 3.67 -1.62 -6.76
CA LYS A 248 3.55 -2.25 -5.43
C LYS A 248 3.69 -3.77 -5.60
N ALA A 249 4.74 -4.36 -5.04
CA ALA A 249 4.98 -5.81 -5.11
C ALA A 249 4.70 -6.47 -3.74
N ASP A 250 4.43 -7.77 -3.72
CA ASP A 250 4.22 -8.54 -2.46
C ASP A 250 5.49 -8.55 -1.55
N GLN A 251 6.66 -8.27 -2.14
CA GLN A 251 7.93 -8.09 -1.42
C GLN A 251 8.08 -6.69 -0.78
N THR A 252 7.40 -5.65 -1.27
CA THR A 252 7.28 -4.37 -0.56
C THR A 252 6.21 -4.42 0.52
N ALA A 253 5.35 -5.44 0.56
CA ALA A 253 4.41 -5.69 1.66
C ALA A 253 5.01 -6.52 2.81
N ASN A 254 6.12 -7.24 2.60
CA ASN A 254 6.77 -8.08 3.63
C ASN A 254 8.23 -7.69 3.94
N GLY A 255 8.59 -6.43 3.66
CA GLY A 255 9.98 -5.93 3.70
C GLY A 255 10.29 -4.83 4.75
N GLY A 256 9.38 -4.53 5.69
CA GLY A 256 9.61 -3.68 6.87
C GLY A 256 9.70 -2.17 6.61
N GLU A 257 8.95 -1.38 7.40
CA GLU A 257 8.68 0.06 7.23
C GLU A 257 9.72 1.02 7.86
N CYS A 258 9.81 2.25 7.34
CA CYS A 258 10.47 3.41 7.95
C CYS A 258 9.70 3.89 9.20
N GLY A 259 10.37 4.07 10.33
CA GLY A 259 9.72 4.36 11.63
C GLY A 259 9.18 5.79 11.82
N GLU A 260 9.55 6.77 10.98
CA GLU A 260 9.00 8.14 11.06
C GLU A 260 7.89 8.40 10.02
N CYS A 261 7.85 7.66 8.90
CA CYS A 261 6.88 7.86 7.80
C CYS A 261 6.18 6.59 7.27
N GLY A 262 6.49 5.39 7.78
CA GLY A 262 5.78 4.13 7.49
C GLY A 262 6.14 3.41 6.17
N ALA A 263 7.35 3.58 5.64
CA ALA A 263 7.70 3.20 4.26
C ALA A 263 8.52 1.87 4.13
N PRO A 264 8.05 0.77 3.47
CA PRO A 264 8.79 -0.51 3.38
C PRO A 264 9.86 -0.74 2.28
N VAL A 265 11.14 -0.89 2.68
CA VAL A 265 12.47 -0.61 2.01
C VAL A 265 12.86 -1.38 0.71
N GLY A 266 13.55 -0.73 -0.25
CA GLY A 266 14.33 -1.39 -1.34
C GLY A 266 15.11 -0.45 -2.30
N LYS A 267 16.37 -0.84 -2.63
CA LYS A 267 17.55 -0.11 -3.21
C LYS A 267 17.34 1.01 -4.25
N TYR A 268 16.14 1.16 -4.81
CA TYR A 268 15.69 2.36 -5.51
C TYR A 268 14.20 2.59 -5.25
N TRP A 269 13.91 3.57 -4.41
CA TRP A 269 12.59 4.14 -4.15
C TRP A 269 12.58 5.63 -4.56
N SER A 270 13.76 6.19 -4.88
CA SER A 270 14.07 7.60 -4.61
C SER A 270 13.75 7.95 -3.13
N ASP A 271 14.18 7.09 -2.19
CA ASP A 271 13.60 6.71 -0.89
C ASP A 271 13.30 7.81 0.13
N CYS A 272 12.09 7.85 0.71
CA CYS A 272 11.75 8.82 1.78
C CYS A 272 12.01 10.31 1.43
N LEU A 273 12.37 10.67 0.19
CA LEU A 273 13.04 11.93 -0.14
C LEU A 273 12.19 13.22 0.08
N LYS A 274 10.95 13.10 0.56
CA LYS A 274 10.08 14.24 0.87
C LYS A 274 9.92 14.57 2.36
N CYS A 275 10.31 13.70 3.31
CA CYS A 275 9.92 13.95 4.70
C CYS A 275 10.76 15.00 5.43
N GLY A 276 11.99 15.34 5.02
CA GLY A 276 12.83 16.31 5.76
C GLY A 276 13.07 15.93 7.23
N ALA A 277 12.67 14.73 7.61
CA ALA A 277 12.64 14.13 8.92
C ALA A 277 13.53 12.90 8.84
N VAL A 278 14.80 13.13 9.17
CA VAL A 278 15.48 12.29 10.17
C VAL A 278 15.69 13.21 11.38
N PHE A 279 14.64 13.96 11.72
CA PHE A 279 14.64 15.07 12.67
C PHE A 279 13.22 15.20 13.22
N GLY A 280 12.87 14.33 14.16
CA GLY A 280 11.61 14.38 14.90
C GLY A 280 11.42 13.19 15.81
#